data_AF-A0A432CRF7-F1
#
_entry.id   AF-A0A432CRF7-F1
#
_cell.length_a   1.000
_cell.length_b   1.000
_cell.length_c   1.000
_cell.angle_alpha   90.00
_cell.angle_beta   90.00
_cell.angle_gamma   90.00
#
_symmetry.space_group_name_H-M   'P 1'
#
loop_
_entity.id
_entity.type
_entity.pdbx_description
1 polymer ?
#
loop_
_entity_poly.entity_id
_entity_poly.type
_entity_poly.pdbx_seq_one_letter_code
_entity_poly.pdbx_strand_id
1 'polypeptide(L)'
;MTIEELKELSPFLAVLVSIIAVAVGPFLSGKIARKESLATMREKWIYTFRDTLVELITELELESYAFNSDSIFADEEGEQLYKRLLAKTVRIRLMVNTGEDVYLKLTDSLDLFLKSLRDGSFASKESGAKDLDDLLQEIKELSAEAIRMEWKKVSP
;
A
#
# COMPACT_ATOMS: atom_id res chain seq x y z
N MET A 1 -52.39 4.68 -35.84
CA MET A 1 -52.01 3.69 -34.82
C MET A 1 -53.12 3.64 -33.79
N THR A 2 -54.00 2.63 -33.87
CA THR A 2 -55.13 2.46 -32.95
C THR A 2 -54.67 1.76 -31.67
N ILE A 3 -55.45 1.88 -30.58
CA ILE A 3 -55.14 1.23 -29.30
C ILE A 3 -55.08 -0.31 -29.43
N GLU A 4 -55.82 -0.88 -30.39
CA GLU A 4 -55.81 -2.31 -30.70
C GLU A 4 -54.49 -2.78 -31.33
N GLU A 5 -53.92 -2.03 -32.28
CA GLU A 5 -52.61 -2.32 -32.88
C GLU A 5 -51.47 -2.29 -31.84
N LEU A 6 -51.56 -1.38 -30.86
CA LEU A 6 -50.62 -1.31 -29.73
C LEU A 6 -50.71 -2.53 -28.81
N LYS A 7 -51.92 -3.06 -28.58
CA LYS A 7 -52.12 -4.27 -27.77
C LYS A 7 -51.59 -5.52 -28.46
N GLU A 8 -51.69 -5.60 -29.79
CA GLU A 8 -51.15 -6.71 -30.56
C GLU A 8 -49.61 -6.67 -30.66
N LEU A 9 -48.98 -5.49 -30.70
CA LEU A 9 -47.52 -5.35 -30.71
C LEU A 9 -46.86 -5.54 -29.34
N SER A 10 -47.59 -5.27 -28.25
CA SER A 10 -47.12 -5.37 -26.87
C SER A 10 -46.38 -6.68 -26.54
N PRO A 11 -46.94 -7.88 -26.81
CA PRO A 11 -46.25 -9.14 -26.50
C PRO A 11 -44.95 -9.33 -27.29
N PHE A 12 -44.88 -8.86 -28.54
CA PHE A 12 -43.63 -8.93 -29.34
C PHE A 12 -42.54 -8.02 -28.77
N LEU A 13 -42.91 -6.81 -28.34
CA LEU A 13 -41.99 -5.89 -27.66
C LEU A 13 -41.52 -6.46 -26.32
N ALA A 14 -42.41 -7.08 -25.55
CA ALA A 14 -42.06 -7.72 -24.28
C ALA A 14 -41.05 -8.87 -24.47
N VAL A 15 -41.24 -9.70 -25.50
CA VAL A 15 -40.29 -10.78 -25.85
C VAL A 15 -38.94 -10.19 -26.28
N LEU A 16 -38.95 -9.15 -27.12
CA LEU A 16 -37.71 -8.49 -27.56
C LEU A 16 -36.92 -7.90 -26.39
N VAL A 17 -37.61 -7.18 -25.49
CA VAL A 17 -37.01 -6.63 -24.26
C VAL A 17 -36.49 -7.74 -23.37
N SER A 18 -37.19 -8.86 -23.25
CA SER A 18 -36.76 -10.02 -22.45
C SER A 18 -35.48 -10.64 -23.01
N ILE A 19 -35.38 -10.80 -24.34
CA ILE A 19 -34.16 -11.33 -25.00
C ILE A 19 -32.99 -10.37 -24.78
N ILE A 20 -33.21 -9.06 -24.94
CA ILE A 20 -32.16 -8.04 -24.72
C ILE A 20 -31.73 -8.06 -23.24
N ALA A 21 -32.65 -8.14 -22.29
CA ALA A 21 -32.34 -8.17 -20.87
C ALA A 21 -31.51 -9.42 -20.49
N VAL A 22 -31.86 -10.59 -21.04
CA VAL A 22 -31.12 -11.85 -20.81
C VAL A 22 -29.73 -11.81 -21.43
N ALA A 23 -29.52 -11.11 -22.54
CA ALA A 23 -28.21 -10.96 -23.16
C ALA A 23 -27.33 -9.90 -22.48
N VAL A 24 -27.90 -8.73 -22.15
CA VAL A 24 -27.17 -7.57 -21.60
C VAL A 24 -26.91 -7.72 -20.10
N GLY A 25 -27.84 -8.34 -19.35
CA GLY A 25 -27.75 -8.52 -17.90
C GLY A 25 -26.45 -9.22 -17.46
N PRO A 26 -26.13 -10.41 -17.99
CA PRO A 26 -24.88 -11.11 -17.67
C PRO A 26 -23.62 -10.31 -18.04
N PHE A 27 -23.64 -9.57 -19.16
CA PHE A 27 -22.49 -8.80 -19.62
C PHE A 27 -22.18 -7.60 -18.72
N LEU A 28 -23.21 -6.85 -18.30
CA LEU A 28 -23.07 -5.75 -17.35
C LEU A 28 -22.70 -6.27 -15.96
N SER A 29 -23.36 -7.32 -15.49
CA SER A 29 -23.08 -7.96 -14.20
C SER A 29 -21.64 -8.46 -14.12
N GLY A 30 -21.14 -9.13 -15.16
CA GLY A 30 -19.75 -9.59 -15.21
C GLY A 30 -18.71 -8.45 -15.20
N LYS A 31 -19.01 -7.32 -15.85
CA LYS A 31 -18.13 -6.13 -15.80
C LYS A 31 -18.09 -5.50 -14.42
N ILE A 32 -19.24 -5.42 -13.74
CA ILE A 32 -19.34 -4.88 -12.38
C ILE A 32 -18.61 -5.80 -11.40
N ALA A 33 -18.89 -7.10 -11.44
CA ALA A 33 -18.24 -8.10 -10.58
C ALA A 33 -16.71 -8.11 -10.76
N ARG A 34 -16.21 -7.94 -11.99
CA ARG A 34 -14.76 -7.83 -12.24
C ARG A 34 -14.16 -6.55 -11.65
N LYS A 35 -14.86 -5.41 -11.76
CA LYS A 35 -14.41 -4.15 -11.16
C LYS A 35 -14.39 -4.25 -9.63
N GLU A 36 -15.44 -4.79 -9.03
CA GLU A 36 -15.53 -5.02 -7.59
C GLU A 36 -14.42 -5.95 -7.11
N SER A 37 -14.20 -7.09 -7.79
CA SER A 37 -13.13 -8.03 -7.45
C SER A 37 -11.75 -7.39 -7.49
N LEU A 38 -11.44 -6.59 -8.52
CA LEU A 38 -10.16 -5.87 -8.61
C LEU A 38 -10.02 -4.80 -7.53
N ALA A 39 -11.10 -4.09 -7.20
CA ALA A 39 -11.11 -3.12 -6.11
C ALA A 39 -10.83 -3.82 -4.76
N THR A 40 -11.51 -4.93 -4.47
CA THR A 40 -11.29 -5.72 -3.24
C THR A 40 -9.85 -6.26 -3.16
N MET A 41 -9.28 -6.76 -4.26
CA MET A 41 -7.89 -7.20 -4.26
C MET A 41 -6.93 -6.05 -3.98
N ARG A 42 -7.19 -4.87 -4.55
CA ARG A 42 -6.37 -3.69 -4.33
C ARG A 42 -6.49 -3.19 -2.89
N GLU A 43 -7.69 -3.12 -2.33
CA GLU A 43 -7.91 -2.79 -0.92
C GLU A 43 -7.15 -3.76 0.00
N LYS A 44 -7.23 -5.07 -0.25
CA LYS A 44 -6.49 -6.07 0.52
C LYS A 44 -4.98 -5.85 0.46
N TRP A 45 -4.46 -5.51 -0.72
CA TRP A 45 -3.05 -5.15 -0.89
C TRP A 45 -2.69 -3.88 -0.09
N ILE A 46 -3.54 -2.84 -0.13
CA ILE A 46 -3.34 -1.60 0.65
C ILE A 46 -3.30 -1.90 2.15
N TYR A 47 -4.21 -2.73 2.66
CA TYR A 47 -4.19 -3.14 4.07
C TYR A 47 -2.91 -3.88 4.42
N THR A 48 -2.50 -4.86 3.61
CA THR A 48 -1.26 -5.61 3.84
C THR A 48 -0.03 -4.70 3.82
N PHE A 49 -0.02 -3.70 2.93
CA PHE A 49 1.05 -2.72 2.81
C PHE A 49 1.13 -1.84 4.06
N ARG A 50 -0.02 -1.30 4.47
CA ARG A 50 -0.16 -0.49 5.70
C ARG A 50 0.29 -1.28 6.92
N ASP A 51 -0.17 -2.52 7.09
CA ASP A 51 0.16 -3.33 8.26
C ASP A 51 1.68 -3.61 8.30
N THR A 52 2.29 -3.92 7.15
CA THR A 52 3.75 -4.10 7.05
C THR A 52 4.51 -2.82 7.42
N LEU A 53 4.03 -1.64 7.00
CA LEU A 53 4.61 -0.35 7.36
C LEU A 53 4.46 -0.04 8.85
N VAL A 54 3.29 -0.29 9.43
CA VAL A 54 3.03 -0.06 10.86
C VAL A 54 3.91 -0.95 11.72
N GLU A 55 4.02 -2.24 11.40
CA GLU A 55 4.93 -3.15 12.08
C GLU A 55 6.37 -2.66 12.00
N LEU A 56 6.83 -2.28 10.81
CA LEU A 56 8.19 -1.77 10.63
C LEU A 56 8.42 -0.50 11.44
N ILE A 57 7.56 0.51 11.31
CA ILE A 57 7.70 1.79 12.03
C ILE A 57 7.69 1.58 13.54
N THR A 58 6.85 0.69 14.04
CA THR A 58 6.79 0.37 15.48
C THR A 58 8.11 -0.23 15.95
N GLU A 59 8.67 -1.18 15.19
CA GLU A 59 10.00 -1.73 15.50
C GLU A 59 11.08 -0.63 15.42
N LEU A 60 11.08 0.23 14.40
CA LEU A 60 12.04 1.33 14.30
C LEU A 60 11.93 2.33 15.46
N GLU A 61 10.70 2.65 15.91
CA GLU A 61 10.45 3.54 17.05
C GLU A 61 11.00 2.97 18.35
N LEU A 62 10.63 1.73 18.67
CA LEU A 62 11.07 1.06 19.90
C LEU A 62 12.58 1.04 20.00
N GLU A 63 13.23 0.77 18.87
CA GLU A 63 14.66 0.63 18.84
C GLU A 63 15.36 2.00 18.85
N SER A 64 14.83 3.05 18.18
CA SER A 64 15.39 4.42 18.30
C SER A 64 15.55 4.85 19.76
N TYR A 65 14.59 4.49 20.62
CA TYR A 65 14.68 4.75 22.06
C TYR A 65 15.71 3.87 22.78
N ALA A 66 15.94 2.64 22.31
CA ALA A 66 16.93 1.71 22.88
C ALA A 66 18.37 1.96 22.39
N PHE A 67 18.53 2.61 21.22
CA PHE A 67 19.81 2.83 20.51
C PHE A 67 20.79 3.81 21.18
N ASN A 68 20.49 4.32 22.37
CA ASN A 68 21.41 5.10 23.20
C ASN A 68 22.53 4.26 23.89
N SER A 69 22.72 2.99 23.52
CA SER A 69 23.78 2.15 24.08
C SER A 69 24.71 1.59 23.00
N ASP A 70 26.02 1.76 23.22
CA ASP A 70 27.09 1.76 22.21
C ASP A 70 27.37 0.45 21.43
N SER A 71 26.57 -0.63 21.53
CA SER A 71 26.87 -1.85 20.76
C SER A 71 25.73 -2.85 20.56
N ILE A 72 24.54 -2.41 20.13
CA ILE A 72 23.42 -3.34 19.89
C ILE A 72 23.76 -4.45 18.89
N PHE A 73 24.62 -4.21 17.89
CA PHE A 73 25.03 -5.25 16.92
C PHE A 73 26.18 -6.15 17.36
N ALA A 74 26.65 -6.03 18.61
CA ALA A 74 27.70 -6.92 19.13
C ALA A 74 27.15 -8.26 19.62
N ASP A 75 25.83 -8.36 19.82
CA ASP A 75 25.15 -9.58 20.26
C ASP A 75 24.28 -10.19 19.16
N GLU A 76 23.85 -11.43 19.40
CA GLU A 76 22.99 -12.18 18.49
C GLU A 76 21.61 -11.51 18.32
N GLU A 77 21.14 -10.77 19.33
CA GLU A 77 19.81 -10.14 19.35
C GLU A 77 19.74 -8.96 18.37
N GLY A 78 20.77 -8.11 18.34
CA GLY A 78 20.88 -7.03 17.37
C GLY A 78 21.01 -7.53 15.94
N GLU A 79 21.77 -8.60 15.69
CA GLU A 79 21.85 -9.19 14.35
C GLU A 79 20.48 -9.73 13.89
N GLN A 80 19.75 -10.40 14.79
CA GLN A 80 18.39 -10.87 14.49
C GLN A 80 17.43 -9.71 14.22
N LEU A 81 17.50 -8.63 15.02
CA LEU A 81 16.71 -7.43 14.81
C LEU A 81 16.97 -6.82 13.42
N TYR A 82 18.24 -6.62 13.05
CA TYR A 82 18.60 -6.09 11.73
C TYR A 82 18.02 -6.94 10.60
N LYS A 83 18.15 -8.27 10.69
CA LYS A 83 17.59 -9.19 9.69
C LYS A 83 16.06 -9.06 9.60
N ARG A 84 15.35 -8.89 10.71
CA ARG A 84 13.90 -8.66 10.72
C ARG A 84 13.52 -7.35 10.04
N LEU A 85 14.17 -6.24 10.41
CA LEU A 85 13.92 -4.93 9.81
C LEU A 85 14.23 -4.91 8.31
N LEU A 86 15.35 -5.54 7.91
CA LEU A 86 15.73 -5.70 6.51
C LEU A 86 14.70 -6.52 5.74
N ALA A 87 14.21 -7.63 6.31
CA ALA A 87 13.20 -8.47 5.67
C ALA A 87 11.89 -7.70 5.41
N LYS A 88 11.43 -6.88 6.38
CA LYS A 88 10.26 -6.02 6.21
C LYS A 88 10.49 -4.94 5.15
N THR A 89 11.68 -4.34 5.11
CA THR A 89 12.06 -3.34 4.10
C THR A 89 12.06 -3.93 2.69
N VAL A 90 12.64 -5.13 2.52
CA VAL A 90 12.60 -5.87 1.24
C VAL A 90 11.15 -6.20 0.86
N ARG A 91 10.32 -6.62 1.80
CA ARG A 91 8.90 -6.89 1.55
C ARG A 91 8.18 -5.64 1.04
N ILE A 92 8.36 -4.49 1.68
CA ILE A 92 7.80 -3.20 1.22
C ILE A 92 8.23 -2.90 -0.21
N ARG A 93 9.53 -3.05 -0.52
CA ARG A 93 10.07 -2.82 -1.87
C ARG A 93 9.42 -3.72 -2.93
N LEU A 94 9.12 -4.96 -2.59
CA LEU A 94 8.44 -5.91 -3.49
C LEU A 94 6.94 -5.62 -3.63
N MET A 95 6.33 -4.94 -2.66
CA MET A 95 4.92 -4.57 -2.71
C MET A 95 4.66 -3.33 -3.55
N VAL A 96 5.61 -2.39 -3.57
CA VAL A 96 5.44 -1.07 -4.23
C VAL A 96 6.02 -1.05 -5.64
N ASN A 97 5.45 -0.21 -6.50
CA ASN A 97 6.00 0.06 -7.82
C ASN A 97 6.94 1.28 -7.74
N THR A 98 8.23 1.11 -8.05
CA THR A 98 9.24 2.17 -7.94
C THR A 98 9.12 3.28 -9.00
N GLY A 99 8.11 3.23 -9.87
CA GLY A 99 7.82 4.30 -10.83
C GLY A 99 7.23 5.58 -10.21
N GLU A 100 6.81 5.56 -8.95
CA GLU A 100 6.24 6.74 -8.26
C GLU A 100 7.23 7.30 -7.22
N ASP A 101 7.44 8.62 -7.24
CA ASP A 101 8.48 9.32 -6.47
C ASP A 101 8.37 9.10 -4.95
N VAL A 102 7.14 9.01 -4.42
CA VAL A 102 6.92 8.75 -2.98
C VAL A 102 7.47 7.39 -2.55
N TYR A 103 7.39 6.37 -3.41
CA TYR A 103 7.91 5.04 -3.07
C TYR A 103 9.43 5.00 -3.13
N LEU A 104 10.04 5.70 -4.10
CA LEU A 104 11.48 5.83 -4.19
C LEU A 104 12.03 6.48 -2.91
N LYS A 105 11.48 7.64 -2.54
CA LYS A 105 11.85 8.35 -1.31
C LYS A 105 11.66 7.48 -0.07
N LEU A 106 10.54 6.79 0.04
CA LEU A 106 10.27 5.91 1.18
C LEU A 106 11.33 4.80 1.28
N THR A 107 11.63 4.12 0.18
CA THR A 107 12.64 3.04 0.18
C THR A 107 14.04 3.56 0.43
N ASP A 108 14.38 4.76 -0.06
CA ASP A 108 15.68 5.39 0.17
C ASP A 108 15.85 5.79 1.65
N SER A 109 14.82 6.38 2.27
CA SER A 109 14.84 6.71 3.70
C SER A 109 14.92 5.46 4.58
N LEU A 110 14.26 4.36 4.21
CA LEU A 110 14.38 3.07 4.90
C LEU A 110 15.80 2.50 4.81
N ASP A 111 16.42 2.55 3.63
CA ASP A 111 17.79 2.08 3.42
C ASP A 111 18.80 2.93 4.19
N LEU A 112 18.62 4.25 4.20
CA LEU A 112 19.43 5.16 5.00
C LEU A 112 19.29 4.86 6.49
N PHE A 113 18.07 4.65 6.99
CA PHE A 113 17.84 4.29 8.38
C PHE A 113 18.57 3.00 8.74
N LEU A 114 18.37 1.92 7.98
CA LEU A 114 19.03 0.63 8.22
C LEU A 114 20.55 0.73 8.18
N LYS A 115 21.10 1.54 7.27
CA LYS A 115 22.54 1.77 7.18
C LYS A 115 23.05 2.52 8.41
N SER A 116 22.39 3.60 8.80
CA SER A 116 22.73 4.37 10.02
C SER A 116 22.66 3.49 11.27
N LEU A 117 21.67 2.59 11.32
CA LEU A 117 21.54 1.59 12.36
C LEU A 117 22.79 0.70 12.41
N ARG A 118 23.10 0.02 11.30
CA ARG A 118 24.19 -0.95 11.22
C ARG A 118 25.56 -0.34 11.49
N ASP A 119 25.80 0.84 10.94
CA ASP A 119 27.12 1.48 11.00
C ASP A 119 27.35 2.16 12.37
N GLY A 120 26.34 2.22 13.25
CA GLY A 120 26.39 2.99 14.49
C GLY A 120 26.67 4.48 14.25
N SER A 121 26.50 4.92 13.00
CA SER A 121 26.78 6.27 12.56
C SER A 121 25.55 7.13 12.86
N PHE A 122 25.32 7.36 14.15
CA PHE A 122 24.41 8.42 14.59
C PHE A 122 25.08 9.73 14.21
N ALA A 123 24.50 10.44 13.25
CA ALA A 123 25.06 11.68 12.74
C ALA A 123 25.28 12.62 13.93
N SER A 124 26.53 12.86 14.31
CA SER A 124 26.81 14.02 15.15
C SER A 124 26.27 15.24 14.38
N LYS A 125 25.58 16.14 15.07
CA LYS A 125 24.93 17.34 14.50
C LYS A 125 25.88 18.22 13.67
N GLU A 126 27.19 17.98 13.71
CA GLU A 126 28.21 18.66 12.91
C GLU A 126 28.32 18.18 11.46
N SER A 127 27.81 16.97 11.11
CA SER A 127 28.02 16.38 9.77
C SER A 127 26.96 16.73 8.71
N GLY A 128 25.85 17.38 9.09
CA GLY A 128 24.74 17.67 8.18
C GLY A 128 23.96 16.44 7.70
N ALA A 129 24.29 15.24 8.18
CA ALA A 129 23.47 14.04 8.00
C ALA A 129 22.26 14.07 8.95
N LYS A 130 21.11 13.56 8.47
CA LYS A 130 19.87 13.45 9.27
C LYS A 130 20.09 12.50 10.45
N ASP A 131 19.57 12.87 11.61
CA ASP A 131 19.52 11.98 12.77
C ASP A 131 18.53 10.83 12.53
N LEU A 132 18.60 9.75 13.31
CA LEU A 132 17.66 8.63 13.22
C LEU A 132 16.22 9.07 13.48
N ASP A 133 16.01 10.01 14.40
CA ASP A 133 14.67 10.55 14.68
C ASP A 133 14.12 11.33 13.48
N ASP A 134 14.97 12.08 12.77
CA ASP A 134 14.58 12.80 11.55
C ASP A 134 14.23 11.82 10.42
N LEU A 135 15.04 10.77 10.25
CA LEU A 135 14.78 9.72 9.26
C LEU A 135 13.49 8.95 9.58
N LEU A 136 13.26 8.64 10.86
CA LEU A 136 12.06 7.96 11.32
C LEU A 136 10.81 8.81 11.10
N GLN A 137 10.89 10.12 11.36
CA GLN A 137 9.81 11.05 11.08
C GLN A 137 9.52 11.13 9.58
N GLU A 138 10.56 11.21 8.74
CA GLU A 138 10.42 11.18 7.28
C GLU A 138 9.77 9.88 6.79
N ILE A 139 10.19 8.72 7.31
CA ILE A 139 9.60 7.41 6.98
C ILE A 139 8.10 7.42 7.31
N LYS A 140 7.69 7.95 8.47
CA LYS A 140 6.26 8.04 8.85
C LYS A 140 5.47 8.91 7.88
N GLU A 141 6.00 10.07 7.53
CA GLU A 141 5.34 11.01 6.62
C GLU A 141 5.16 10.42 5.23
N LEU A 142 6.22 9.85 4.66
CA LEU A 142 6.20 9.18 3.36
C LEU A 142 5.29 7.95 3.36
N SER A 143 5.28 7.17 4.45
CA SER A 143 4.38 6.03 4.62
C SER A 143 2.91 6.48 4.61
N ALA A 144 2.58 7.53 5.34
CA ALA A 144 1.24 8.08 5.38
C ALA A 144 0.81 8.67 4.03
N GLU A 145 1.73 9.31 3.30
CA GLU A 145 1.49 9.83 1.96
C GLU A 145 1.26 8.70 0.95
N ALA A 146 2.11 7.68 0.95
CA ALA A 146 1.99 6.51 0.10
C ALA A 146 0.64 5.80 0.28
N ILE A 147 0.21 5.58 1.53
CA ILE A 147 -1.10 4.99 1.83
C ILE A 147 -2.23 5.89 1.33
N ARG A 148 -2.18 7.20 1.60
CA ARG A 148 -3.20 8.16 1.12
C ARG A 148 -3.31 8.16 -0.40
N MET A 149 -2.19 8.11 -1.10
CA MET A 149 -2.13 8.06 -2.56
C MET A 149 -2.79 6.79 -3.11
N GLU A 150 -2.56 5.63 -2.51
CA GLU A 150 -3.20 4.39 -2.94
C GLU A 150 -4.71 4.36 -2.68
N TRP A 151 -5.15 4.90 -1.54
CA TRP A 151 -6.58 5.02 -1.25
C TRP A 151 -7.31 5.91 -2.26
N LYS A 152 -6.67 6.97 -2.76
CA LYS A 152 -7.22 7.81 -3.84
C LYS A 152 -7.42 7.06 -5.16
N LYS A 153 -6.69 5.97 -5.39
CA LYS A 153 -6.80 5.17 -6.63
C LYS A 153 -7.93 4.14 -6.58
N VAL A 154 -8.45 3.82 -5.38
CA VAL A 154 -9.57 2.89 -5.16
C VAL A 154 -10.85 3.59 -4.71
N SER A 155 -10.74 4.79 -4.17
CA SER A 155 -11.90 5.60 -3.80
C SER A 155 -12.63 6.08 -5.06
N PRO A 156 -13.97 5.95 -5.12
CA PRO A 156 -14.79 6.34 -6.27
C PRO A 156 -14.84 7.85 -6.51
#